data_AF-A0A4R3RGK7-F1
#
_entry.id   AF-A0A4R3RGK7-F1
#
_cell.length_a   1.000
_cell.length_b   1.000
_cell.length_c   1.000
_cell.angle_alpha   90.00
_cell.angle_beta   90.00
_cell.angle_gamma   90.00
#
_symmetry.space_group_name_H-M   'P 1'
#
loop_
_entity.id
_entity.type
_entity.pdbx_description
1 polymer ?
#
loop_
_entity_poly.entity_id
_entity_poly.type
_entity_poly.pdbx_seq_one_letter_code
_entity_poly.pdbx_strand_id
1 'polypeptide(L)'
;MTAETTGNPKQANGEKKPPLAYVPMVANLAMLEALYDGALKYEPHNWRDHPVKAMTYVHAAERHLKLFSVGEELTRDTLVKNLGAVMASCAILLDAHAHDTLIDDRRHSQVDADALYAAEAWVNRLQQKQREREQAAAKSADT
;
A
#
# COMPACT_ATOMS: atom_id res chain seq x y z
N MET A 1 -3.77 32.73 23.09
CA MET A 1 -4.60 33.66 22.29
C MET A 1 -5.32 32.80 21.27
N THR A 2 -6.44 32.23 21.71
CA THR A 2 -7.84 32.57 21.39
C THR A 2 -8.38 31.60 20.34
N ALA A 3 -9.07 30.57 20.83
CA ALA A 3 -10.00 29.78 20.05
C ALA A 3 -11.13 30.69 19.57
N GLU A 4 -11.02 31.19 18.34
CA GLU A 4 -12.19 31.68 17.59
C GLU A 4 -12.79 30.49 16.84
N THR A 5 -13.71 29.79 17.49
CA THR A 5 -14.67 28.92 16.82
C THR A 5 -16.06 29.51 17.02
N THR A 6 -16.46 30.46 16.18
CA THR A 6 -17.88 30.76 15.99
C THR A 6 -18.22 31.10 14.54
N GLY A 7 -18.94 30.20 13.87
CA GLY A 7 -20.04 30.63 13.00
C GLY A 7 -19.93 30.49 11.48
N ASN A 8 -18.88 29.91 10.89
CA ASN A 8 -18.94 29.60 9.45
C ASN A 8 -19.56 28.21 9.23
N PRO A 9 -20.84 28.10 8.79
CA PRO A 9 -21.45 26.80 8.52
C PRO A 9 -20.70 26.02 7.43
N LYS A 10 -19.95 26.69 6.54
CA LYS A 10 -19.10 26.03 5.54
C LYS A 10 -17.90 25.34 6.17
N GLN A 11 -17.31 25.92 7.22
CA GLN A 11 -16.18 25.31 7.93
C GLN A 11 -16.63 24.09 8.72
N ALA A 12 -17.67 24.23 9.56
CA ALA A 12 -18.21 23.13 10.35
C ALA A 12 -18.76 21.97 9.51
N ASN A 13 -19.31 22.26 8.33
CA ASN A 13 -19.73 21.22 7.38
C ASN A 13 -18.58 20.70 6.51
N GLY A 14 -17.52 21.50 6.33
CA GLY A 14 -16.31 21.12 5.61
C GLY A 14 -15.47 20.10 6.37
N GLU A 15 -15.35 20.25 7.70
CA GLU A 15 -14.61 19.32 8.58
C GLU A 15 -15.21 17.90 8.61
N LYS A 16 -16.49 17.76 8.24
CA LYS A 16 -17.15 16.45 8.10
C LYS A 16 -16.81 15.74 6.79
N LYS A 17 -16.23 16.44 5.81
CA LYS A 17 -15.92 15.88 4.49
C LYS A 17 -14.49 15.33 4.48
N PRO A 18 -14.25 14.18 3.82
CA PRO A 18 -12.89 13.68 3.66
C PRO A 18 -11.96 14.71 2.99
N PRO A 19 -10.81 15.04 3.60
CA PRO A 19 -9.87 16.00 3.03
C PRO A 19 -9.03 15.32 1.93
N LEU A 20 -9.54 15.31 0.69
CA LEU A 20 -8.88 14.64 -0.44
C LEU A 20 -7.42 15.10 -0.68
N ALA A 21 -7.08 16.30 -0.22
CA ALA A 21 -5.72 16.86 -0.31
C ALA A 21 -4.67 16.12 0.55
N TYR A 22 -5.08 15.20 1.44
CA TYR A 22 -4.13 14.42 2.25
C TYR A 22 -3.34 13.40 1.43
N VAL A 23 -3.83 13.03 0.24
CA VAL A 23 -3.03 12.25 -0.71
C VAL A 23 -2.08 13.22 -1.42
N PRO A 24 -0.75 13.04 -1.30
CA PRO A 24 0.21 13.93 -1.94
C PRO A 24 0.00 13.97 -3.46
N MET A 25 0.13 15.16 -4.06
CA MET A 25 -0.04 15.34 -5.51
C MET A 25 0.87 14.44 -6.33
N VAL A 26 2.11 14.22 -5.88
CA VAL A 26 3.08 13.33 -6.55
C VAL A 26 2.59 11.88 -6.58
N ALA A 27 1.93 11.42 -5.51
CA ALA A 27 1.37 10.08 -5.45
C ALA A 27 0.18 9.94 -6.41
N ASN A 28 -0.70 10.95 -6.46
CA ASN A 28 -1.81 11.00 -7.42
C ASN A 28 -1.31 10.96 -8.86
N LEU A 29 -0.29 11.75 -9.20
CA LEU A 29 0.27 11.79 -10.55
C LEU A 29 0.96 10.47 -10.93
N ALA A 30 1.69 9.83 -10.01
CA ALA A 30 2.32 8.53 -10.28
C ALA A 30 1.28 7.43 -10.55
N MET A 31 0.21 7.39 -9.77
CA MET A 31 -0.90 6.46 -10.01
C MET A 31 -1.62 6.78 -11.31
N LEU A 32 -1.92 8.06 -11.56
CA LEU A 32 -2.57 8.52 -12.78
C LEU A 32 -1.75 8.18 -14.03
N GLU A 33 -0.43 8.33 -14.00
CA GLU A 33 0.46 7.98 -15.10
C GLU A 33 0.30 6.50 -15.51
N ALA A 34 0.30 5.59 -14.54
CA ALA A 34 0.08 4.16 -14.79
C ALA A 34 -1.35 3.85 -15.28
N LEU A 35 -2.37 4.48 -14.69
CA LEU A 35 -3.77 4.32 -15.14
C LEU A 35 -3.99 4.89 -16.54
N TYR A 36 -3.32 5.98 -16.88
CA TYR A 36 -3.40 6.62 -18.19
C TYR A 36 -2.76 5.74 -19.28
N ASP A 37 -1.59 5.14 -19.02
CA ASP A 37 -1.02 4.11 -19.91
C ASP A 37 -1.99 2.94 -20.14
N GLY A 38 -2.67 2.48 -19.09
CA GLY A 38 -3.72 1.46 -19.21
C GLY A 38 -4.92 1.93 -20.05
N ALA A 39 -5.38 3.17 -19.83
CA ALA A 39 -6.51 3.74 -20.55
C ALA A 39 -6.25 3.87 -22.05
N LEU A 40 -5.01 4.17 -22.46
CA LEU A 40 -4.60 4.19 -23.87
C LEU A 40 -4.73 2.81 -24.56
N LYS A 41 -4.77 1.72 -23.79
CA LYS A 41 -4.87 0.33 -24.30
C LYS A 41 -6.27 -0.24 -24.21
N TYR A 42 -7.00 0.07 -23.14
CA TYR A 42 -8.20 -0.67 -22.75
C TYR A 42 -9.42 0.19 -22.43
N GLU A 43 -9.38 1.50 -22.67
CA GLU A 43 -10.31 2.54 -22.19
C GLU A 43 -10.20 2.83 -20.67
N PRO A 44 -10.52 4.07 -20.23
CA PRO A 44 -10.54 4.41 -18.81
C PRO A 44 -11.55 3.55 -18.02
N HIS A 45 -11.14 3.04 -16.85
CA HIS A 45 -11.99 2.28 -15.92
C HIS A 45 -12.59 0.99 -16.50
N ASN A 46 -11.99 0.41 -17.53
CA ASN A 46 -12.50 -0.78 -18.22
C ASN A 46 -12.75 -1.99 -17.32
N TRP A 47 -12.08 -2.08 -16.16
CA TRP A 47 -12.28 -3.10 -15.14
C TRP A 47 -13.66 -3.04 -14.46
N ARG A 48 -14.43 -1.96 -14.64
CA ARG A 48 -15.83 -1.87 -14.21
C ARG A 48 -16.81 -2.59 -15.14
N ASP A 49 -16.41 -2.80 -16.39
CA ASP A 49 -17.23 -3.50 -17.39
C ASP A 49 -16.72 -4.94 -17.60
N HIS A 50 -15.44 -5.17 -17.36
CA HIS A 50 -14.77 -6.46 -17.58
C HIS A 50 -14.26 -7.02 -16.25
N PRO A 51 -14.82 -8.14 -15.76
CA PRO A 51 -14.40 -8.72 -14.49
C PRO A 51 -12.91 -9.05 -14.44
N VAL A 52 -12.27 -8.71 -13.32
CA VAL A 52 -10.83 -8.88 -13.10
C VAL A 52 -10.54 -9.83 -11.94
N LYS A 53 -9.49 -10.64 -12.06
CA LYS A 53 -9.06 -11.55 -10.99
C LYS A 53 -8.16 -10.84 -9.98
N ALA A 54 -8.43 -11.01 -8.70
CA ALA A 54 -7.68 -10.38 -7.62
C ALA A 54 -6.18 -10.70 -7.68
N MET A 55 -5.82 -11.98 -7.82
CA MET A 55 -4.44 -12.44 -7.81
C MET A 55 -3.63 -11.94 -9.02
N THR A 56 -4.28 -11.61 -10.14
CA THR A 56 -3.60 -10.98 -11.29
C THR A 56 -2.98 -9.63 -10.90
N TYR A 57 -3.74 -8.79 -10.21
CA TYR A 57 -3.30 -7.46 -9.80
C TYR A 57 -2.40 -7.51 -8.55
N VAL A 58 -2.63 -8.46 -7.63
CA VAL A 58 -1.72 -8.71 -6.50
C VAL A 58 -0.32 -9.07 -7.00
N HIS A 59 -0.20 -10.02 -7.94
CA HIS A 59 1.09 -10.39 -8.51
C HIS A 59 1.72 -9.26 -9.34
N ALA A 60 0.90 -8.45 -10.03
CA ALA A 60 1.40 -7.28 -10.76
C ALA A 60 2.03 -6.25 -9.81
N ALA A 61 1.32 -5.89 -8.74
CA ALA A 61 1.83 -5.02 -7.69
C ALA A 61 3.13 -5.57 -7.07
N GLU A 62 3.18 -6.87 -6.78
CA GLU A 62 4.38 -7.50 -6.21
C GLU A 62 5.60 -7.38 -7.14
N ARG A 63 5.44 -7.57 -8.46
CA ARG A 63 6.54 -7.40 -9.42
C ARG A 63 7.06 -5.97 -9.45
N HIS A 64 6.16 -4.98 -9.53
CA HIS A 64 6.57 -3.57 -9.53
C HIS A 64 7.23 -3.17 -8.21
N LEU A 65 6.71 -3.65 -7.08
CA LEU A 65 7.30 -3.39 -5.77
C LEU A 65 8.70 -4.01 -5.63
N LYS A 66 8.90 -5.23 -6.14
CA LYS A 66 10.22 -5.88 -6.17
C LYS A 66 11.22 -5.12 -7.04
N LEU A 67 10.81 -4.65 -8.23
CA LEU A 67 11.67 -3.83 -9.10
C LEU A 67 12.06 -2.51 -8.42
N PHE A 68 11.11 -1.82 -7.80
CA PHE A 68 11.40 -0.62 -7.01
C PHE A 68 12.38 -0.92 -5.86
N SER A 69 12.19 -2.04 -5.14
CA SER A 69 13.05 -2.41 -4.01
C SER A 69 14.53 -2.62 -4.37
N VAL A 70 14.83 -2.86 -5.65
CA VAL A 70 16.20 -3.00 -6.17
C VAL A 70 16.70 -1.76 -6.92
N GLY A 71 16.00 -0.63 -6.80
CA GLY A 71 16.41 0.68 -7.34
C GLY A 71 15.90 1.00 -8.74
N GLU A 72 14.96 0.22 -9.28
CA GLU A 72 14.37 0.49 -10.60
C GLU A 72 13.14 1.40 -10.45
N GLU A 73 13.28 2.67 -10.85
CA GLU A 73 12.24 3.70 -10.67
C GLU A 73 11.08 3.59 -11.66
N LEU A 74 11.38 3.27 -12.93
CA LEU A 74 10.42 3.20 -14.03
C LEU A 74 10.24 1.76 -14.50
N THR A 75 9.07 1.44 -15.04
CA THR A 75 8.85 0.20 -15.80
C THR A 75 9.66 0.24 -17.10
N ARG A 76 10.05 -0.91 -17.64
CA ARG A 76 10.86 -0.99 -18.88
C ARG A 76 10.05 -0.90 -20.16
N ASP A 77 8.77 -1.26 -20.08
CA ASP A 77 7.86 -1.38 -21.21
C ASP A 77 7.12 -0.07 -21.49
N THR A 78 6.67 0.61 -20.44
CA THR A 78 5.80 1.80 -20.55
C THR A 78 6.40 3.05 -19.93
N LEU A 79 7.54 2.94 -19.25
CA LEU A 79 8.27 4.04 -18.60
C LEU A 79 7.45 4.77 -17.52
N VAL A 80 6.41 4.14 -16.96
CA VAL A 80 5.66 4.68 -15.83
C VAL A 80 6.39 4.36 -14.51
N LYS A 81 6.12 5.09 -13.44
CA LYS A 81 6.73 4.78 -12.13
C LYS A 81 6.33 3.39 -11.63
N ASN A 82 7.30 2.59 -11.17
CA ASN A 82 7.01 1.28 -10.56
C ASN A 82 6.08 1.43 -9.35
N LEU A 83 6.32 2.41 -8.47
CA LEU A 83 5.41 2.71 -7.37
C LEU A 83 4.03 3.21 -7.84
N GLY A 84 3.97 3.92 -8.96
CA GLY A 84 2.71 4.31 -9.60
C GLY A 84 1.89 3.10 -10.06
N ALA A 85 2.55 2.11 -10.67
CA ALA A 85 1.92 0.86 -11.09
C ALA A 85 1.44 -0.01 -9.91
N VAL A 86 2.17 -0.01 -8.78
CA VAL A 86 1.70 -0.61 -7.52
C VAL A 86 0.40 0.06 -7.06
N MET A 87 0.39 1.39 -7.00
CA MET A 87 -0.80 2.17 -6.60
C MET A 87 -1.99 1.92 -7.53
N ALA A 88 -1.77 1.94 -8.84
CA ALA A 88 -2.80 1.67 -9.84
C ALA A 88 -3.38 0.26 -9.69
N SER A 89 -2.55 -0.76 -9.43
CA SER A 89 -3.02 -2.13 -9.18
C SER A 89 -3.93 -2.19 -7.95
N CYS A 90 -3.56 -1.54 -6.85
CA CYS A 90 -4.39 -1.45 -5.65
C CYS A 90 -5.70 -0.68 -5.90
N ALA A 91 -5.64 0.43 -6.63
CA ALA A 91 -6.81 1.23 -6.97
C ALA A 91 -7.82 0.44 -7.81
N ILE A 92 -7.35 -0.33 -8.81
CA ILE A 92 -8.20 -1.18 -9.64
C ILE A 92 -8.88 -2.26 -8.79
N LEU A 93 -8.16 -2.91 -7.86
CA LEU A 93 -8.76 -3.91 -6.97
C LEU A 93 -9.88 -3.31 -6.10
N LEU A 94 -9.65 -2.14 -5.52
CA LEU A 94 -10.65 -1.45 -4.69
C LEU A 94 -11.88 -1.03 -5.50
N ASP A 95 -11.65 -0.48 -6.69
CA ASP A 95 -12.72 0.04 -7.54
C ASP A 95 -13.52 -1.10 -8.19
N ALA A 96 -12.86 -2.16 -8.66
CA ALA A 96 -13.55 -3.36 -9.15
C ALA A 96 -14.37 -4.05 -8.05
N HIS A 97 -13.88 -4.08 -6.81
CA HIS A 97 -14.66 -4.59 -5.69
C HIS A 97 -15.91 -3.74 -5.43
N ALA A 98 -15.78 -2.41 -5.47
CA ALA A 98 -16.89 -1.48 -5.27
C ALA A 98 -17.95 -1.53 -6.40
N HIS A 99 -17.60 -2.06 -7.57
CA HIS A 99 -18.48 -2.21 -8.72
C HIS A 99 -18.87 -3.69 -8.99
N ASP A 100 -18.65 -4.59 -8.03
CA ASP A 100 -18.99 -6.02 -8.15
C ASP A 100 -18.36 -6.73 -9.37
N THR A 101 -17.23 -6.22 -9.88
CA THR A 101 -16.49 -6.81 -11.00
C THR A 101 -15.20 -7.50 -10.59
N LEU A 102 -14.87 -7.49 -9.29
CA LEU A 102 -13.73 -8.23 -8.76
C LEU A 102 -14.08 -9.73 -8.60
N ILE A 103 -13.34 -10.58 -9.30
CA ILE A 103 -13.29 -12.02 -9.06
C ILE A 103 -12.25 -12.28 -7.97
N ASP A 104 -12.72 -12.64 -6.78
CA ASP A 104 -11.84 -13.04 -5.68
C ASP A 104 -11.35 -14.48 -5.88
N ASP A 105 -10.16 -14.63 -6.47
CA ASP A 105 -9.48 -15.91 -6.69
C ASP A 105 -8.33 -16.15 -5.67
N ARG A 106 -8.34 -15.43 -4.55
CA ARG A 106 -7.35 -15.59 -3.48
C ARG A 106 -7.58 -16.88 -2.70
N ARG A 107 -6.48 -17.47 -2.21
CA ARG A 107 -6.55 -18.54 -1.20
C ARG A 107 -6.59 -17.90 0.19
N HIS A 108 -7.72 -18.05 0.88
CA HIS A 108 -7.87 -17.52 2.23
C HIS A 108 -7.32 -18.52 3.25
N SER A 109 -6.49 -18.02 4.17
CA SER A 109 -5.88 -18.80 5.24
C SER A 109 -5.78 -17.95 6.49
N GLN A 110 -6.71 -18.15 7.43
CA GLN A 110 -6.65 -17.46 8.72
C GLN A 110 -5.41 -17.90 9.50
N VAL A 111 -5.00 -19.16 9.34
CA VAL A 111 -3.77 -19.69 9.95
C VAL A 111 -2.55 -18.88 9.53
N ASP A 112 -2.40 -18.60 8.23
CA ASP A 112 -1.26 -17.81 7.74
C ASP A 112 -1.35 -16.33 8.16
N ALA A 113 -2.56 -15.77 8.19
CA ALA A 113 -2.79 -14.41 8.67
C ALA A 113 -2.37 -14.27 10.15
N ASP A 114 -2.81 -15.19 11.01
CA ASP A 114 -2.51 -15.17 12.43
C ASP A 114 -1.03 -15.47 12.71
N ALA A 115 -0.41 -16.34 11.90
CA ALA A 115 1.00 -16.69 12.04
C ALA A 115 1.93 -15.48 11.92
N LEU A 116 1.61 -14.52 11.04
CA LEU A 116 2.40 -13.30 10.88
C LEU A 116 2.36 -12.42 12.13
N TYR A 117 1.19 -12.23 12.76
CA TYR A 117 1.08 -11.45 13.99
C TYR A 117 1.72 -12.18 15.18
N ALA A 118 1.52 -13.50 15.28
CA ALA A 118 2.17 -14.32 16.30
C ALA A 118 3.71 -14.27 16.21
N ALA A 119 4.26 -13.92 15.04
CA ALA A 119 5.70 -13.82 14.84
C ALA A 119 6.37 -12.73 15.69
N GLU A 120 5.65 -11.67 16.05
CA GLU A 120 6.17 -10.60 16.92
C GLU A 120 6.70 -11.14 18.25
N ALA A 121 6.07 -12.18 18.79
CA ALA A 121 6.48 -12.80 20.06
C ALA A 121 7.90 -13.38 19.99
N TRP A 122 8.24 -14.07 18.90
CA TRP A 122 9.59 -14.63 18.77
C TRP A 122 10.62 -13.55 18.40
N VAL A 123 10.24 -12.49 17.67
CA VAL A 123 11.13 -11.33 17.42
C VAL A 123 11.56 -10.70 18.74
N ASN A 124 10.59 -10.40 19.62
CA ASN A 124 10.84 -9.81 20.94
C ASN A 124 11.73 -10.71 21.81
N ARG A 125 11.44 -12.02 21.83
CA ARG A 125 12.26 -13.01 22.55
C ARG A 125 13.71 -13.03 22.05
N LEU A 126 13.94 -13.00 20.73
CA LEU A 126 15.28 -13.00 20.15
C LEU A 126 16.06 -11.72 20.46
N GLN A 127 15.43 -10.56 20.38
CA GLN A 127 16.04 -9.29 20.75
C GLN A 127 16.46 -9.28 22.22
N GLN A 128 15.60 -9.78 23.12
CA GLN A 128 15.95 -9.92 24.53
C GLN A 128 17.15 -10.84 24.73
N LYS A 129 17.19 -11.97 24.00
CA LYS A 129 18.32 -12.90 24.12
C LYS A 129 19.64 -12.28 23.64
N GLN A 130 19.60 -11.43 22.62
CA GLN A 130 20.77 -10.73 22.13
C GLN A 130 21.30 -9.72 23.15
N ARG A 131 20.42 -8.94 23.80
CA ARG A 131 20.78 -8.04 24.90
C ARG A 131 21.46 -8.76 26.06
N GLU A 132 20.97 -9.94 26.44
CA GLU A 132 21.60 -10.76 27.48
C GLU A 132 23.01 -11.21 27.11
N ARG A 133 23.23 -11.61 25.84
CA ARG A 133 24.54 -12.02 25.33
C ARG A 133 25.55 -10.87 25.38
N GLU A 134 25.13 -9.68 24.96
CA GLU A 134 25.95 -8.47 24.99
C GLU A 134 26.32 -8.07 26.42
N GLN A 135 25.37 -8.11 27.35
CA GLN A 135 25.63 -7.86 28.77
C GLN A 135 26.60 -8.87 29.38
N ALA A 136 26.48 -10.15 29.03
CA ALA A 136 27.40 -11.18 29.49
C ALA A 136 28.81 -10.97 28.93
N ALA A 137 28.93 -10.67 27.63
CA ALA A 137 30.21 -10.39 26.98
C ALA A 137 30.91 -9.16 27.57
N ALA A 138 30.16 -8.08 27.85
CA ALA A 138 30.70 -6.88 28.47
C ALA A 138 31.24 -7.15 29.89
N LYS A 139 30.53 -7.95 30.69
CA LYS A 139 30.99 -8.35 32.04
C LYS A 139 32.27 -9.19 31.99
N SER A 140 32.41 -10.09 31.01
CA SER A 140 33.60 -10.92 30.84
C SER A 140 34.81 -10.15 30.29
N ALA A 141 34.64 -8.98 29.69
CA ALA A 141 35.73 -8.14 29.20
C ALA A 141 36.33 -7.25 30.31
N ASP A 142 35.59 -6.98 31.38
CA ASP A 142 36.00 -6.19 32.55
C ASP A 142 36.65 -7.04 33.68
N THR A 143 36.81 -8.36 33.47
CA THR A 143 37.43 -9.29 34.44
C THR A 143 38.75 -9.83 33.93
#